data_AF-A0A7V4H283-F1
#
_entry.id   AF-A0A7V4H283-F1
#
_cell.length_a   1.000
_cell.length_b   1.000
_cell.length_c   1.000
_cell.angle_alpha   90.00
_cell.angle_beta   90.00
_cell.angle_gamma   90.00
#
_symmetry.space_group_name_H-M   'P 1'
#
loop_
_entity.id
_entity.type
_entity.pdbx_description
1 polymer ?
#
loop_
_entity_poly.entity_id
_entity_poly.type
_entity_poly.pdbx_seq_one_letter_code
_entity_poly.pdbx_strand_id
1 'polypeptide(L)'
;LPEFRDQVRLHRRKIRELFGLRTVTFRNTELIYNNAVAREVERLGYRVVLAEGADRILGWRSPNFVYQPAGCHKLRLLLKNYRLSDDVAFRFSNRAWSEYPLTAEKFAAWIHQANAAGEVINLFMDFETFGEHQWEDTGIFEFLRFLPRAVLTHPDFRFQTPAEAAMQYTPVAQLDVPQFVSWADVERDLTAWRGNDMQQDALATLYGLEQRVRQSRNPQLLHTWRQLQTSDHFYYMCTKWFADGDVHKYFNPYPSPYDAYVNYMNVLSDFTRRLEGGRKRSR
;
A
#
# COMPACT_ATOMS: atom_id res chain seq x y z
N LEU A 1 -18.45 1.16 -5.26
CA LEU A 1 -17.62 0.98 -6.48
C LEU A 1 -17.46 2.24 -7.35
N PRO A 2 -18.48 3.10 -7.57
CA PRO A 2 -18.31 4.31 -8.39
C PRO A 2 -17.15 5.20 -7.92
N GLU A 3 -17.06 5.46 -6.62
CA GLU A 3 -16.01 6.33 -6.08
C GLU A 3 -14.60 5.78 -6.28
N PHE A 4 -14.37 4.49 -6.01
CA PHE A 4 -13.09 3.84 -6.27
C PHE A 4 -12.64 4.05 -7.72
N ARG A 5 -13.53 3.79 -8.70
CA ARG A 5 -13.21 3.99 -10.12
C ARG A 5 -12.91 5.45 -10.44
N ASP A 6 -13.60 6.40 -9.82
CA ASP A 6 -13.38 7.83 -10.02
C ASP A 6 -12.02 8.27 -9.47
N GLN A 7 -11.64 7.84 -8.26
CA GLN A 7 -10.33 8.14 -7.67
C GLN A 7 -9.19 7.54 -8.50
N VAL A 8 -9.33 6.29 -8.96
CA VAL A 8 -8.34 5.65 -9.84
C VAL A 8 -8.17 6.43 -11.15
N ARG A 9 -9.27 6.93 -11.75
CA ARG A 9 -9.21 7.77 -12.95
C ARG A 9 -8.57 9.13 -12.68
N LEU A 10 -8.86 9.75 -11.53
CA LEU A 10 -8.23 11.02 -11.12
C LEU A 10 -6.73 10.87 -10.98
N HIS A 11 -6.28 9.82 -10.29
CA HIS A 11 -4.86 9.54 -10.15
C HIS A 11 -4.19 9.25 -11.51
N ARG A 12 -4.80 8.42 -12.35
CA ARG A 12 -4.30 8.16 -13.71
C ARG A 12 -4.16 9.45 -14.54
N ARG A 13 -5.13 10.36 -14.45
CA ARG A 13 -5.09 11.65 -15.13
C ARG A 13 -3.93 12.50 -14.61
N LYS A 14 -3.75 12.56 -13.28
CA LYS A 14 -2.67 13.31 -12.64
C LYS A 14 -1.29 12.82 -13.10
N ILE A 15 -1.06 11.50 -13.15
CA ILE A 15 0.19 10.94 -13.67
C ILE A 15 0.41 11.34 -15.14
N ARG A 16 -0.63 11.28 -15.98
CA ARG A 16 -0.51 11.71 -17.38
C ARG A 16 -0.22 13.21 -17.53
N GLU A 17 -0.82 14.05 -16.70
CA GLU A 17 -0.57 15.50 -16.69
C GLU A 17 0.87 15.83 -16.30
N LEU A 18 1.42 15.15 -15.30
CA LEU A 18 2.76 15.43 -14.77
C LEU A 18 3.87 14.81 -15.62
N PHE A 19 3.67 13.59 -16.12
CA PHE A 19 4.74 12.79 -16.74
C PHE A 19 4.47 12.45 -18.20
N GLY A 20 3.28 12.72 -18.74
CA GLY A 20 2.89 12.30 -20.10
C GLY A 20 2.69 10.78 -20.26
N LEU A 21 2.80 10.01 -19.17
CA LEU A 21 2.77 8.55 -19.20
C LEU A 21 1.38 7.97 -18.94
N ARG A 22 1.11 6.82 -19.56
CA ARG A 22 -0.06 5.97 -19.25
C ARG A 22 0.39 4.80 -18.38
N THR A 23 -0.06 4.76 -17.13
CA THR A 23 0.30 3.68 -16.19
C THR A 23 -0.42 2.37 -16.53
N VAL A 24 0.32 1.26 -16.42
CA VAL A 24 -0.18 -0.11 -16.62
C VAL A 24 -0.10 -0.97 -15.36
N THR A 25 0.63 -0.51 -14.35
CA THR A 25 0.77 -1.13 -13.03
C THR A 25 -0.11 -0.40 -12.02
N PHE A 26 -0.80 -1.17 -11.19
CA PHE A 26 -1.66 -0.67 -10.12
C PHE A 26 -1.08 -1.06 -8.76
N ARG A 27 -0.69 -0.07 -7.97
CA ARG A 27 -0.38 -0.20 -6.54
C ARG A 27 -1.53 0.46 -5.79
N ASN A 28 -2.32 -0.35 -5.07
CA ASN A 28 -3.36 0.22 -4.22
C ASN A 28 -2.73 0.80 -2.95
N THR A 29 -3.40 1.77 -2.34
CA THR A 29 -3.04 2.27 -1.01
C THR A 29 -2.86 1.09 -0.05
N GLU A 30 -1.74 1.06 0.66
CA GLU A 30 -1.38 0.03 1.65
C GLU A 30 -1.34 -1.42 1.14
N LEU A 31 -1.19 -1.59 -0.17
CA LEU A 31 -1.33 -2.90 -0.83
C LEU A 31 -2.65 -3.61 -0.48
N ILE A 32 -3.70 -2.84 -0.18
CA ILE A 32 -5.04 -3.36 0.09
C ILE A 32 -5.53 -4.12 -1.14
N TYR A 33 -5.70 -5.42 -0.98
CA TYR A 33 -5.97 -6.33 -2.09
C TYR A 33 -6.96 -7.43 -1.71
N ASN A 34 -7.83 -7.77 -2.64
CA ASN A 34 -8.53 -9.04 -2.73
C ASN A 34 -8.93 -9.29 -4.20
N ASN A 35 -9.52 -10.44 -4.49
CA ASN A 35 -9.95 -10.77 -5.85
C ASN A 35 -10.96 -9.77 -6.43
N ALA A 36 -11.79 -9.14 -5.60
CA ALA A 36 -12.76 -8.15 -6.06
C ALA A 36 -12.06 -6.86 -6.56
N VAL A 37 -11.07 -6.38 -5.82
CA VAL A 37 -10.21 -5.26 -6.25
C VAL A 37 -9.49 -5.63 -7.55
N ALA A 38 -8.91 -6.82 -7.65
CA ALA A 38 -8.24 -7.28 -8.86
C ALA A 38 -9.13 -7.22 -10.10
N ARG A 39 -10.36 -7.74 -10.01
CA ARG A 39 -11.34 -7.71 -11.12
C ARG A 39 -11.69 -6.28 -11.54
N GLU A 40 -11.84 -5.37 -10.59
CA GLU A 40 -12.11 -3.95 -10.88
C GLU A 40 -10.91 -3.26 -11.54
N VAL A 41 -9.69 -3.57 -11.07
CA VAL A 41 -8.44 -3.06 -11.65
C VAL A 41 -8.25 -3.56 -13.09
N GLU A 42 -8.55 -4.83 -13.37
CA GLU A 42 -8.55 -5.38 -14.73
C GLU A 42 -9.58 -4.68 -15.63
N ARG A 43 -10.81 -4.48 -15.16
CA ARG A 43 -11.86 -3.74 -15.89
C ARG A 43 -11.46 -2.30 -16.20
N LEU A 44 -10.65 -1.67 -15.35
CA LEU A 44 -10.11 -0.34 -15.58
C LEU A 44 -8.94 -0.32 -16.60
N GLY A 45 -8.50 -1.49 -17.08
CA GLY A 45 -7.49 -1.66 -18.12
C GLY A 45 -6.05 -1.70 -17.63
N TYR A 46 -5.82 -1.94 -16.33
CA TYR A 46 -4.48 -2.22 -15.82
C TYR A 46 -4.03 -3.63 -16.21
N ARG A 47 -2.72 -3.84 -16.33
CA ARG A 47 -2.11 -5.11 -16.72
C ARG A 47 -1.34 -5.78 -15.59
N VAL A 48 -0.96 -5.02 -14.56
CA VAL A 48 -0.27 -5.54 -13.38
C VAL A 48 -0.90 -4.96 -12.12
N VAL A 49 -1.08 -5.77 -11.09
CA VAL A 49 -1.45 -5.35 -9.75
C VAL A 49 -0.41 -5.84 -8.75
N LEU A 50 -0.10 -5.02 -7.75
CA LEU A 50 0.82 -5.36 -6.67
C LEU A 50 0.01 -5.72 -5.42
N ALA A 51 0.45 -6.73 -4.67
CA ALA A 51 -0.13 -7.08 -3.37
C ALA A 51 0.93 -7.57 -2.38
N GLU A 52 0.54 -7.70 -1.13
CA GLU A 52 1.36 -8.30 -0.08
C GLU A 52 1.52 -9.82 -0.31
N GLY A 53 2.74 -10.34 -0.19
CA GLY A 53 3.04 -11.77 -0.24
C GLY A 53 2.92 -12.45 1.13
N ALA A 54 1.79 -12.26 1.82
CA ALA A 54 1.59 -12.82 3.16
C ALA A 54 1.54 -14.35 3.14
N ASP A 55 2.11 -15.00 4.16
CA ASP A 55 2.14 -16.47 4.27
C ASP A 55 0.74 -17.10 4.15
N ARG A 56 -0.28 -16.45 4.72
CA ARG A 56 -1.68 -16.93 4.66
C ARG A 56 -2.28 -17.00 3.26
N ILE A 57 -1.79 -16.19 2.30
CA ILE A 57 -2.26 -16.25 0.91
C ILE A 57 -1.39 -17.15 0.04
N LEU A 58 -0.10 -17.27 0.37
CA LEU A 58 0.84 -18.06 -0.40
C LEU A 58 0.80 -19.54 -0.03
N GLY A 59 0.55 -19.87 1.24
CA GLY A 59 0.69 -21.22 1.75
C GLY A 59 2.13 -21.72 1.55
N TRP A 60 2.30 -22.76 0.73
CA TRP A 60 3.62 -23.31 0.38
C TRP A 60 4.27 -22.61 -0.83
N ARG A 61 3.57 -21.66 -1.47
CA ARG A 61 4.06 -20.96 -2.67
C ARG A 61 5.05 -19.85 -2.30
N SER A 62 5.85 -19.41 -3.27
CA SER A 62 6.82 -18.32 -3.10
C SER A 62 6.28 -16.99 -3.62
N PRO A 63 6.57 -15.84 -2.99
CA PRO A 63 6.23 -14.53 -3.55
C PRO A 63 7.06 -14.19 -4.81
N ASN A 64 8.10 -14.98 -5.11
CA ASN A 64 9.09 -14.68 -6.15
C ASN A 64 8.69 -15.11 -7.57
N PHE A 65 7.38 -15.26 -7.83
CA PHE A 65 6.83 -15.68 -9.12
C PHE A 65 5.72 -14.75 -9.57
N VAL A 66 5.43 -14.75 -10.87
CA VAL A 66 4.26 -14.06 -11.40
C VAL A 66 3.01 -14.91 -11.19
N TYR A 67 1.93 -14.32 -10.68
CA TYR A 67 0.64 -14.99 -10.49
C TYR A 67 -0.46 -14.36 -11.35
N GLN A 68 -1.57 -15.08 -11.49
CA GLN A 68 -2.80 -14.59 -12.11
C GLN A 68 -3.86 -14.45 -11.00
N PRO A 69 -4.44 -13.27 -10.73
CA PRO A 69 -5.55 -13.16 -9.77
C PRO A 69 -6.72 -14.06 -10.15
N ALA A 70 -7.34 -14.72 -9.16
CA ALA A 70 -8.56 -15.49 -9.39
C ALA A 70 -9.70 -14.61 -9.93
N GLY A 71 -10.32 -15.07 -11.03
CA GLY A 71 -11.37 -14.34 -11.74
C GLY A 71 -10.89 -13.19 -12.63
N CYS A 72 -9.57 -13.11 -12.89
CA CYS A 72 -8.98 -12.23 -13.91
C CYS A 72 -8.33 -13.07 -15.02
N HIS A 73 -8.21 -12.52 -16.23
CA HIS A 73 -7.68 -13.24 -17.41
C HIS A 73 -6.44 -12.62 -18.04
N LYS A 74 -6.23 -11.32 -17.84
CA LYS A 74 -5.16 -10.50 -18.45
C LYS A 74 -4.29 -9.82 -17.41
N LEU A 75 -4.80 -9.63 -16.18
CA LEU A 75 -4.10 -8.97 -15.09
C LEU A 75 -3.03 -9.89 -14.48
N ARG A 76 -1.80 -9.41 -14.33
CA ARG A 76 -0.73 -10.13 -13.63
C ARG A 76 -0.62 -9.64 -12.18
N LEU A 77 -0.25 -10.53 -11.27
CA LEU A 77 -0.07 -10.25 -9.85
C LEU A 77 1.40 -10.43 -9.48
N LEU A 78 1.98 -9.38 -8.91
CA LEU A 78 3.30 -9.40 -8.30
C LEU A 78 3.15 -9.22 -6.78
N LEU A 79 3.82 -10.08 -6.03
CA LEU A 79 3.72 -10.12 -4.57
C LEU A 79 5.00 -9.59 -3.94
N LYS A 80 4.86 -8.77 -2.89
CA LYS A 80 5.97 -8.33 -2.04
C LYS A 80 6.71 -9.55 -1.49
N ASN A 81 8.03 -9.57 -1.57
CA ASN A 81 8.83 -10.43 -0.72
C ASN A 81 9.03 -9.74 0.63
N TYR A 82 8.08 -9.94 1.55
CA TYR A 82 8.06 -9.15 2.78
C TYR A 82 9.30 -9.35 3.64
N ARG A 83 9.90 -10.55 3.66
CA ARG A 83 11.08 -10.80 4.50
C ARG A 83 12.24 -9.90 4.09
N LEU A 84 12.61 -9.94 2.80
CA LEU A 84 13.69 -9.11 2.26
C LEU A 84 13.37 -7.62 2.32
N SER A 85 12.12 -7.24 2.06
CA SER A 85 11.67 -5.85 2.20
C SER A 85 11.79 -5.33 3.64
N ASP A 86 11.26 -6.09 4.59
CA ASP A 86 11.15 -5.69 5.99
C ASP A 86 12.53 -5.68 6.68
N ASP A 87 13.48 -6.50 6.20
CA ASP A 87 14.88 -6.46 6.66
C ASP A 87 15.55 -5.11 6.38
N VAL A 88 15.32 -4.54 5.19
CA VAL A 88 15.84 -3.21 4.84
C VAL A 88 15.00 -2.11 5.51
N ALA A 89 13.66 -2.25 5.53
CA ALA A 89 12.78 -1.22 6.06
C ALA A 89 12.90 -1.05 7.59
N PHE A 90 12.96 -2.15 8.35
CA PHE A 90 12.82 -2.12 9.81
C PHE A 90 14.07 -2.61 10.55
N ARG A 91 14.85 -3.55 9.99
CA ARG A 91 15.97 -4.19 10.73
C ARG A 91 17.34 -3.61 10.40
N PHE A 92 17.44 -2.77 9.36
CA PHE A 92 18.72 -2.30 8.82
C PHE A 92 19.66 -1.70 9.88
N SER A 93 19.14 -0.84 10.75
CA SER A 93 19.89 -0.20 11.84
C SER A 93 19.82 -0.93 13.20
N ASN A 94 19.13 -2.08 13.26
CA ASN A 94 18.94 -2.81 14.51
C ASN A 94 20.21 -3.60 14.89
N ARG A 95 21.03 -3.03 15.77
CA ARG A 95 22.27 -3.65 16.26
C ARG A 95 22.07 -4.95 17.07
N ALA A 96 20.87 -5.21 17.56
CA ALA A 96 20.54 -6.44 18.28
C ALA A 96 20.07 -7.57 17.34
N TRP A 97 19.82 -7.27 16.05
CA TRP A 97 19.47 -8.29 15.08
C TRP A 97 20.71 -9.13 14.71
N SER A 98 20.55 -10.45 14.69
CA SER A 98 21.65 -11.40 14.46
C SER A 98 22.38 -11.21 13.13
N GLU A 99 21.70 -10.66 12.12
CA GLU A 99 22.29 -10.40 10.81
C GLU A 99 22.90 -9.00 10.68
N TYR A 100 22.88 -8.17 11.73
CA TYR A 100 23.51 -6.86 11.70
C TYR A 100 25.05 -6.97 11.65
N PRO A 101 25.75 -6.15 10.85
CA PRO A 101 25.21 -5.15 9.92
C PRO A 101 24.71 -5.78 8.61
N LEU A 102 23.71 -5.13 7.99
CA LEU A 102 23.21 -5.50 6.67
C LEU A 102 23.99 -4.76 5.57
N THR A 103 24.96 -5.43 4.94
CA THR A 103 25.73 -4.87 3.83
C THR A 103 25.07 -5.17 2.48
N ALA A 104 25.45 -4.41 1.44
CA ALA A 104 24.95 -4.61 0.08
C ALA A 104 25.28 -6.01 -0.45
N GLU A 105 26.49 -6.51 -0.16
CA GLU A 105 26.96 -7.84 -0.57
C GLU A 105 26.19 -8.96 0.16
N LYS A 106 25.95 -8.79 1.46
CA LYS A 106 25.16 -9.76 2.26
C LYS A 106 23.74 -9.84 1.72
N PHE A 107 23.10 -8.69 1.50
CA PHE A 107 21.74 -8.64 0.98
C PHE A 107 21.63 -9.16 -0.46
N ALA A 108 22.62 -8.85 -1.31
CA ALA A 108 22.69 -9.41 -2.67
C ALA A 108 22.83 -10.94 -2.65
N ALA A 109 23.65 -11.50 -1.76
CA ALA A 109 23.75 -12.95 -1.59
C ALA A 109 22.41 -13.59 -1.19
N TRP A 110 21.64 -12.93 -0.31
CA TRP A 110 20.29 -13.39 0.04
C TRP A 110 19.32 -13.31 -1.14
N ILE A 111 19.38 -12.25 -1.94
CA ILE A 111 18.60 -12.11 -3.18
C ILE A 111 18.94 -13.26 -4.14
N HIS A 112 20.23 -13.53 -4.36
CA HIS A 112 20.71 -14.60 -5.23
C HIS A 112 20.21 -15.97 -4.76
N GLN A 113 20.31 -16.25 -3.47
CA GLN A 113 19.83 -17.49 -2.87
C GLN A 113 18.30 -17.62 -2.94
N ALA A 114 17.56 -16.56 -2.61
CA ALA A 114 16.10 -16.56 -2.59
C ALA A 114 15.49 -16.72 -4.00
N ASN A 115 16.22 -16.35 -5.05
CA ASN A 115 15.78 -16.52 -6.43
C ASN A 115 16.39 -17.74 -7.13
N ALA A 116 17.05 -18.66 -6.42
CA ALA A 116 17.65 -19.84 -7.04
C ALA A 116 16.65 -20.68 -7.88
N ALA A 117 15.35 -20.56 -7.59
CA ALA A 117 14.26 -21.13 -8.38
C ALA A 117 13.18 -20.10 -8.81
N GLY A 118 13.36 -18.81 -8.51
CA GLY A 118 12.33 -17.77 -8.71
C GLY A 118 12.50 -16.96 -9.99
N GLU A 119 11.46 -16.25 -10.39
CA GLU A 119 11.44 -15.43 -11.62
C GLU A 119 11.68 -13.94 -11.35
N VAL A 120 11.21 -13.45 -10.20
CA VAL A 120 11.18 -12.04 -9.84
C VAL A 120 11.21 -11.86 -8.33
N ILE A 121 12.08 -11.02 -7.80
CA ILE A 121 12.03 -10.59 -6.39
C ILE A 121 11.49 -9.18 -6.32
N ASN A 122 10.36 -9.00 -5.66
CA ASN A 122 9.73 -7.70 -5.47
C ASN A 122 10.06 -7.15 -4.09
N LEU A 123 10.87 -6.09 -4.04
CA LEU A 123 11.16 -5.35 -2.81
C LEU A 123 10.26 -4.11 -2.77
N PHE A 124 9.20 -4.15 -1.96
CA PHE A 124 8.31 -2.99 -1.74
C PHE A 124 8.59 -2.39 -0.37
N MET A 125 8.92 -1.11 -0.34
CA MET A 125 9.23 -0.34 0.87
C MET A 125 8.70 1.07 0.68
N ASP A 126 8.40 1.76 1.78
CA ASP A 126 8.08 3.19 1.74
C ASP A 126 9.31 3.99 1.31
N PHE A 127 9.10 5.10 0.60
CA PHE A 127 10.21 5.95 0.16
C PHE A 127 11.00 6.50 1.36
N GLU A 128 10.27 6.79 2.43
CA GLU A 128 10.73 7.26 3.74
C GLU A 128 11.62 6.24 4.46
N THR A 129 11.69 5.00 3.98
CA THR A 129 12.69 4.02 4.45
C THR A 129 14.10 4.60 4.35
N PHE A 130 14.38 5.35 3.29
CA PHE A 130 15.72 5.84 2.97
C PHE A 130 15.87 7.31 3.36
N GLY A 131 16.39 7.58 4.55
CA GLY A 131 16.68 8.93 5.05
C GLY A 131 15.76 9.42 6.17
N GLU A 132 14.68 8.69 6.50
CA GLU A 132 13.77 9.05 7.58
C GLU A 132 13.57 7.91 8.59
N HIS A 133 13.26 6.69 8.13
CA HIS A 133 13.27 5.50 9.02
C HIS A 133 14.67 4.98 9.27
N GLN A 134 15.47 4.91 8.22
CA GLN A 134 16.89 4.63 8.30
C GLN A 134 17.63 5.93 7.98
N TRP A 135 18.26 6.53 8.99
CA TRP A 135 18.97 7.80 8.85
C TRP A 135 20.29 7.63 8.10
N GLU A 136 20.83 8.71 7.53
CA GLU A 136 22.07 8.67 6.74
C GLU A 136 23.26 8.03 7.50
N ASP A 137 23.38 8.34 8.80
CA ASP A 137 24.43 7.84 9.69
C ASP A 137 24.38 6.32 9.95
N THR A 138 23.25 5.68 9.64
CA THR A 138 23.13 4.21 9.63
C THR A 138 23.87 3.56 8.45
N GLY A 139 24.27 4.36 7.44
CA GLY A 139 24.92 3.88 6.22
C GLY A 139 23.94 3.44 5.11
N ILE A 140 22.64 3.69 5.27
CA ILE A 140 21.60 3.25 4.32
C ILE A 140 21.82 3.77 2.89
N PHE A 141 22.33 5.00 2.73
CA PHE A 141 22.61 5.56 1.40
C PHE A 141 23.82 4.91 0.74
N GLU A 142 24.83 4.50 1.52
CA GLU A 142 25.94 3.70 0.98
C GLU A 142 25.46 2.31 0.57
N PHE A 143 24.64 1.67 1.40
CA PHE A 143 23.99 0.41 1.05
C PHE A 143 23.24 0.51 -0.29
N LEU A 144 22.38 1.53 -0.45
CA LEU A 144 21.65 1.76 -1.70
C LEU A 144 22.58 2.02 -2.89
N ARG A 145 23.69 2.74 -2.68
CA ARG A 145 24.67 3.05 -3.73
C ARG A 145 25.37 1.79 -4.25
N PHE A 146 25.70 0.86 -3.36
CA PHE A 146 26.42 -0.37 -3.71
C PHE A 146 25.50 -1.54 -4.11
N LEU A 147 24.25 -1.54 -3.65
CA LEU A 147 23.31 -2.64 -3.85
C LEU A 147 23.13 -3.03 -5.33
N PRO A 148 22.90 -2.11 -6.29
CA PRO A 148 22.76 -2.49 -7.70
C PRO A 148 23.99 -3.23 -8.23
N ARG A 149 25.20 -2.74 -7.89
CA ARG A 149 26.45 -3.39 -8.31
C ARG A 149 26.56 -4.79 -7.69
N ALA A 150 26.25 -4.93 -6.41
CA ALA A 150 26.32 -6.22 -5.71
C ALA A 150 25.34 -7.25 -6.31
N VAL A 151 24.09 -6.84 -6.60
CA VAL A 151 23.07 -7.72 -7.22
C VAL A 151 23.48 -8.14 -8.63
N LEU A 152 24.05 -7.22 -9.42
CA LEU A 152 24.45 -7.47 -10.80
C LEU A 152 25.78 -8.24 -10.95
N THR A 153 26.43 -8.63 -9.84
CA THR A 153 27.57 -9.56 -9.91
C THR A 153 27.15 -10.94 -10.43
N HIS A 154 25.88 -11.31 -10.26
CA HIS A 154 25.31 -12.52 -10.81
C HIS A 154 24.65 -12.25 -12.17
N PRO A 155 25.11 -12.88 -13.27
CA PRO A 155 24.71 -12.52 -14.63
C PRO A 155 23.21 -12.71 -14.93
N ASP A 156 22.55 -13.59 -14.19
CA ASP A 156 21.11 -13.85 -14.35
C ASP A 156 20.20 -12.77 -13.75
N PHE A 157 20.76 -11.83 -12.98
CA PHE A 157 20.00 -10.76 -12.32
C PHE A 157 20.01 -9.47 -13.13
N ARG A 158 18.87 -8.79 -13.13
CA ARG A 158 18.66 -7.47 -13.73
C ARG A 158 17.58 -6.72 -12.96
N PHE A 159 17.59 -5.40 -13.05
CA PHE A 159 16.50 -4.56 -12.54
C PHE A 159 15.47 -4.32 -13.64
N GLN A 160 14.20 -4.42 -13.29
CA GLN A 160 13.08 -4.25 -14.20
C GLN A 160 11.98 -3.43 -13.52
N THR A 161 11.22 -2.70 -14.31
CA THR A 161 9.95 -2.15 -13.83
C THR A 161 8.96 -3.30 -13.56
N PRO A 162 7.95 -3.10 -12.70
CA PRO A 162 6.92 -4.12 -12.45
C PRO A 162 6.20 -4.56 -13.72
N ALA A 163 6.03 -3.65 -14.69
CA ALA A 163 5.40 -3.97 -15.97
C ALA A 163 6.26 -4.89 -16.84
N GLU A 164 7.57 -4.67 -16.89
CA GLU A 164 8.50 -5.53 -17.62
C GLU A 164 8.60 -6.91 -16.97
N ALA A 165 8.79 -6.97 -15.65
CA ALA A 165 8.90 -8.23 -14.92
C ALA A 165 7.64 -9.10 -15.08
N ALA A 166 6.45 -8.50 -14.92
CA ALA A 166 5.18 -9.23 -15.04
C ALA A 166 4.86 -9.73 -16.46
N MET A 167 5.43 -9.11 -17.50
CA MET A 167 5.20 -9.49 -18.89
C MET A 167 6.23 -10.47 -19.44
N GLN A 168 7.35 -10.62 -18.76
CA GLN A 168 8.40 -11.55 -19.17
C GLN A 168 8.05 -13.01 -18.87
N TYR A 169 7.25 -13.25 -17.83
CA TYR A 169 6.96 -14.60 -17.36
C TYR A 169 5.48 -14.96 -17.52
N THR A 170 5.23 -16.26 -17.65
CA THR A 170 3.87 -16.80 -17.64
C THR A 170 3.47 -17.06 -16.20
N PRO A 171 2.26 -16.66 -15.75
CA PRO A 171 1.85 -16.93 -14.39
C PRO A 171 1.93 -18.39 -14.03
N VAL A 172 2.63 -18.69 -12.94
CA VAL A 172 2.83 -20.08 -12.49
C VAL A 172 1.55 -20.70 -11.95
N ALA A 173 0.63 -19.88 -11.45
CA ALA A 173 -0.67 -20.31 -10.96
C ALA A 173 -1.68 -19.16 -10.90
N GLN A 174 -2.95 -19.54 -10.77
CA GLN A 174 -3.96 -18.64 -10.25
C GLN A 174 -3.84 -18.54 -8.72
N LEU A 175 -3.94 -17.33 -8.20
CA LEU A 175 -3.94 -17.07 -6.77
C LEU A 175 -5.31 -16.56 -6.32
N ASP A 176 -5.94 -17.30 -5.42
CA ASP A 176 -7.26 -17.01 -4.88
C ASP A 176 -7.15 -16.31 -3.52
N VAL A 177 -7.55 -15.03 -3.47
CA VAL A 177 -7.50 -14.20 -2.26
C VAL A 177 -8.90 -13.60 -2.01
N PRO A 178 -9.81 -14.35 -1.36
CA PRO A 178 -11.19 -13.91 -1.16
C PRO A 178 -11.31 -12.81 -0.09
N GLN A 179 -10.47 -12.87 0.94
CA GLN A 179 -10.43 -11.90 2.04
C GLN A 179 -9.45 -10.76 1.74
N PHE A 180 -9.66 -9.60 2.35
CA PHE A 180 -8.74 -8.50 2.20
C PHE A 180 -7.39 -8.77 2.88
N VAL A 181 -6.32 -8.50 2.14
CA VAL A 181 -4.95 -8.42 2.64
C VAL A 181 -4.42 -7.00 2.51
N SER A 182 -3.44 -6.68 3.33
CA SER A 182 -2.68 -5.44 3.36
C SER A 182 -1.25 -5.76 3.73
N TRP A 183 -0.31 -4.84 3.49
CA TRP A 183 1.05 -4.97 3.99
C TRP A 183 1.26 -4.43 5.41
N ALA A 184 0.22 -3.84 6.00
CA ALA A 184 0.30 -3.25 7.32
C ALA A 184 0.21 -4.29 8.42
N ASP A 185 0.95 -3.99 9.49
CA ASP A 185 0.96 -4.68 10.76
C ASP A 185 1.28 -6.18 10.63
N VAL A 186 1.27 -6.90 11.75
CA VAL A 186 1.61 -8.33 11.77
C VAL A 186 0.52 -9.16 11.08
N GLU A 187 -0.74 -8.76 11.21
CA GLU A 187 -1.89 -9.52 10.71
C GLU A 187 -2.12 -9.38 9.20
N ARG A 188 -1.48 -8.38 8.57
CA ARG A 188 -1.48 -8.17 7.10
C ARG A 188 -2.88 -8.10 6.52
N ASP A 189 -3.78 -7.40 7.21
CA ASP A 189 -5.22 -7.29 6.90
C ASP A 189 -5.75 -5.84 7.08
N LEU A 190 -7.07 -5.65 7.16
CA LEU A 190 -7.68 -4.32 7.27
C LEU A 190 -7.83 -3.80 8.71
N THR A 191 -7.43 -4.56 9.71
CA THR A 191 -7.66 -4.20 11.12
C THR A 191 -6.91 -2.94 11.54
N ALA A 192 -5.85 -2.55 10.82
CA ALA A 192 -5.17 -1.25 10.97
C ALA A 192 -6.11 -0.04 10.72
N TRP A 193 -7.16 -0.21 9.90
CA TRP A 193 -8.11 0.88 9.55
C TRP A 193 -9.56 0.58 9.93
N ARG A 194 -9.88 -0.66 10.33
CA ARG A 194 -11.26 -1.13 10.61
C ARG A 194 -11.35 -2.04 11.83
N GLY A 195 -10.33 -2.07 12.68
CA GLY A 195 -10.19 -3.01 13.79
C GLY A 195 -10.97 -2.65 15.05
N ASN A 196 -11.46 -1.41 15.19
CA ASN A 196 -12.20 -0.97 16.37
C ASN A 196 -13.45 -0.14 16.04
N ASP A 197 -14.27 0.12 17.07
CA ASP A 197 -15.57 0.79 16.92
C ASP A 197 -15.44 2.25 16.46
N MET A 198 -14.40 2.97 16.88
CA MET A 198 -14.15 4.36 16.46
C MET A 198 -13.90 4.44 14.94
N GLN A 199 -13.05 3.55 14.43
CA GLN A 199 -12.77 3.45 13.01
C GLN A 199 -14.02 3.09 12.21
N GLN A 200 -14.80 2.11 12.71
CA GLN A 200 -16.03 1.67 12.06
C GLN A 200 -17.09 2.77 12.02
N ASP A 201 -17.28 3.51 13.11
CA ASP A 201 -18.20 4.66 13.17
C ASP A 201 -17.78 5.79 12.24
N ALA A 202 -16.49 6.16 12.26
CA ALA A 202 -15.92 7.18 11.40
C ALA A 202 -16.11 6.86 9.90
N LEU A 203 -15.87 5.61 9.51
CA LEU A 203 -16.08 5.12 8.15
C LEU A 203 -17.56 5.10 7.77
N ALA A 204 -18.42 4.58 8.64
CA ALA A 204 -19.86 4.50 8.39
C ALA A 204 -20.45 5.91 8.22
N THR A 205 -20.07 6.85 9.08
CA THR A 205 -20.48 8.24 9.01
C THR A 205 -20.01 8.90 7.70
N LEU A 206 -18.73 8.79 7.38
CA LEU A 206 -18.16 9.38 6.15
C LEU A 206 -18.83 8.84 4.88
N TYR A 207 -18.95 7.51 4.74
CA TYR A 207 -19.51 6.92 3.53
C TYR A 207 -21.04 7.08 3.46
N GLY A 208 -21.72 7.22 4.60
CA GLY A 208 -23.14 7.60 4.65
C GLY A 208 -23.43 8.97 4.02
N LEU A 209 -22.43 9.85 3.89
CA LEU A 209 -22.58 11.14 3.24
C LEU A 209 -22.45 11.09 1.71
N GLU A 210 -22.00 9.98 1.10
CA GLU A 210 -21.64 9.91 -0.33
C GLU A 210 -22.77 10.41 -1.23
N GLN A 211 -23.99 9.88 -1.04
CA GLN A 211 -25.13 10.24 -1.90
C GLN A 211 -25.45 11.73 -1.80
N ARG A 212 -25.42 12.30 -0.60
CA ARG A 212 -25.71 13.71 -0.35
C ARG A 212 -24.64 14.60 -0.99
N VAL A 213 -23.37 14.23 -0.85
CA VAL A 213 -22.24 14.93 -1.46
C VAL A 213 -22.37 14.93 -2.99
N ARG A 214 -22.65 13.78 -3.61
CA ARG A 214 -22.84 13.68 -5.06
C ARG A 214 -24.05 14.49 -5.55
N GLN A 215 -25.17 14.45 -4.82
CA GLN A 215 -26.38 15.21 -5.15
C GLN A 215 -26.18 16.72 -5.06
N SER A 216 -25.26 17.19 -4.21
CA SER A 216 -24.95 18.62 -4.12
C SER A 216 -24.39 19.20 -5.43
N ARG A 217 -23.81 18.36 -6.30
CA ARG A 217 -23.09 18.74 -7.53
C ARG A 217 -22.02 19.82 -7.30
N ASN A 218 -21.57 20.00 -6.06
CA ASN A 218 -20.56 20.99 -5.70
C ASN A 218 -19.17 20.32 -5.75
N PRO A 219 -18.28 20.75 -6.67
CA PRO A 219 -16.97 20.12 -6.83
C PRO A 219 -16.06 20.33 -5.61
N GLN A 220 -16.20 21.44 -4.88
CA GLN A 220 -15.43 21.68 -3.65
C GLN A 220 -15.85 20.72 -2.54
N LEU A 221 -17.16 20.54 -2.32
CA LEU A 221 -17.65 19.59 -1.32
C LEU A 221 -17.25 18.15 -1.65
N LEU A 222 -17.29 17.77 -2.94
CA LEU A 222 -16.81 16.46 -3.39
C LEU A 222 -15.31 16.30 -3.15
N HIS A 223 -14.52 17.34 -3.41
CA HIS A 223 -13.08 17.32 -3.14
C HIS A 223 -12.78 17.17 -1.65
N THR A 224 -13.43 17.96 -0.78
CA THR A 224 -13.26 17.86 0.67
C THR A 224 -13.67 16.48 1.19
N TRP A 225 -14.80 15.92 0.73
CA TRP A 225 -15.22 14.57 1.11
C TRP A 225 -14.20 13.49 0.69
N ARG A 226 -13.51 13.68 -0.43
CA ARG A 226 -12.40 12.81 -0.87
C ARG A 226 -11.16 12.94 0.01
N GLN A 227 -10.83 14.16 0.45
CA GLN A 227 -9.73 14.35 1.40
C GLN A 227 -10.00 13.64 2.73
N LEU A 228 -11.25 13.66 3.20
CA LEU A 228 -11.65 12.93 4.42
C LEU A 228 -11.58 11.40 4.28
N GLN A 229 -11.49 10.86 3.06
CA GLN A 229 -11.30 9.41 2.82
C GLN A 229 -9.85 8.94 2.94
N THR A 230 -8.90 9.85 3.17
CA THR A 230 -7.48 9.49 3.30
C THR A 230 -7.30 8.45 4.41
N SER A 231 -6.62 7.34 4.10
CA SER A 231 -6.49 6.17 4.99
C SER A 231 -5.89 6.51 6.34
N ASP A 232 -4.97 7.46 6.37
CA ASP A 232 -4.24 7.94 7.54
C ASP A 232 -5.18 8.39 8.66
N HIS A 233 -6.33 9.00 8.33
CA HIS A 233 -7.32 9.39 9.33
C HIS A 233 -7.79 8.20 10.17
N PHE A 234 -8.08 7.06 9.53
CA PHE A 234 -8.51 5.85 10.23
C PHE A 234 -7.34 5.14 10.90
N TYR A 235 -6.16 5.21 10.29
CA TYR A 235 -4.94 4.66 10.84
C TYR A 235 -4.59 5.29 12.20
N TYR A 236 -4.73 6.62 12.32
CA TYR A 236 -4.50 7.35 13.56
C TYR A 236 -5.45 6.96 14.69
N MET A 237 -6.58 6.33 14.38
CA MET A 237 -7.56 5.82 15.35
C MET A 237 -7.30 4.35 15.74
N CYS A 238 -6.25 3.71 15.23
CA CYS A 238 -5.92 2.32 15.55
C CYS A 238 -5.45 2.16 17.00
N THR A 239 -5.96 1.14 17.69
CA THR A 239 -5.69 0.89 19.13
C THR A 239 -4.72 -0.26 19.40
N LYS A 240 -4.29 -0.99 18.37
CA LYS A 240 -3.37 -2.14 18.51
C LYS A 240 -2.01 -1.76 19.11
N TRP A 241 -1.63 -0.50 18.95
CA TRP A 241 -0.31 0.05 19.25
C TRP A 241 -0.02 0.29 20.74
N PHE A 242 -0.97 0.02 21.63
CA PHE A 242 -0.64 -0.07 23.05
C PHE A 242 0.29 -1.27 23.36
N ALA A 243 0.54 -2.18 22.40
CA ALA A 243 1.47 -3.31 22.54
C ALA A 243 2.74 -3.23 21.66
N ASP A 244 2.65 -2.81 20.39
CA ASP A 244 3.80 -2.77 19.44
C ASP A 244 4.32 -1.33 19.24
N GLY A 245 5.12 -0.86 20.20
CA GLY A 245 5.82 0.42 20.12
C GLY A 245 6.99 0.36 19.14
N ASP A 246 6.94 1.18 18.08
CA ASP A 246 8.00 2.16 17.74
C ASP A 246 7.81 2.81 16.35
N VAL A 247 7.12 2.17 15.40
CA VAL A 247 6.92 2.76 14.06
C VAL A 247 5.73 3.74 14.03
N HIS A 248 4.72 3.52 14.88
CA HIS A 248 3.41 4.20 14.78
C HIS A 248 3.34 5.56 15.50
N LYS A 249 4.29 5.85 16.39
CA LYS A 249 4.39 7.16 17.03
C LYS A 249 4.98 8.21 16.09
N TYR A 250 5.72 7.79 15.06
CA TYR A 250 6.49 8.73 14.22
C TYR A 250 5.60 9.61 13.34
N PHE A 251 4.39 9.15 12.98
CA PHE A 251 3.50 9.88 12.06
C PHE A 251 2.11 10.21 12.59
N ASN A 252 1.75 9.82 13.82
CA ASN A 252 0.44 10.19 14.37
C ASN A 252 0.51 11.60 15.00
N PRO A 253 -0.18 12.62 14.43
CA PRO A 253 -0.15 13.97 15.00
C PRO A 253 -1.00 14.10 16.28
N TYR A 254 -1.71 13.03 16.67
CA TYR A 254 -2.61 13.04 17.83
C TYR A 254 -1.98 12.35 19.05
N PRO A 255 -2.21 12.86 20.27
CA PRO A 255 -1.71 12.24 21.50
C PRO A 255 -2.30 10.85 21.76
N SER A 256 -3.49 10.58 21.25
CA SER A 256 -4.15 9.27 21.38
C SER A 256 -5.08 8.97 20.19
N PRO A 257 -5.40 7.68 19.96
CA PRO A 257 -6.43 7.29 19.00
C PRO A 257 -7.80 7.93 19.26
N TYR A 258 -8.12 8.20 20.52
CA TYR A 258 -9.35 8.88 20.92
C TYR A 258 -9.37 10.35 20.48
N ASP A 259 -8.25 11.06 20.63
CA ASP A 259 -8.12 12.45 20.16
C ASP A 259 -8.24 12.54 18.63
N ALA A 260 -7.61 11.59 17.92
CA ALA A 260 -7.73 11.47 16.47
C ALA A 260 -9.20 11.30 16.05
N TYR A 261 -9.92 10.38 16.71
CA TYR A 261 -11.34 10.14 16.46
C TYR A 261 -12.22 11.36 16.76
N VAL A 262 -12.10 11.96 17.95
CA VAL A 262 -12.90 13.14 18.35
C VAL A 262 -12.67 14.29 17.37
N ASN A 263 -11.41 14.56 17.01
CA ASN A 263 -11.10 15.60 16.04
C ASN A 263 -11.71 15.30 14.67
N TYR A 264 -11.56 14.07 14.17
CA TYR A 264 -12.10 13.68 12.87
C TYR A 264 -13.65 13.76 12.83
N MET A 265 -14.33 13.33 13.88
CA MET A 265 -15.79 13.40 13.98
C MET A 265 -16.31 14.84 14.09
N ASN A 266 -15.57 15.72 14.78
CA ASN A 266 -15.87 17.16 14.78
C ASN A 266 -15.77 17.76 13.37
N VAL A 267 -14.72 17.42 12.63
CA VAL A 267 -14.55 17.85 11.22
C VAL A 267 -15.67 17.30 10.33
N LEU A 268 -16.04 16.03 10.48
CA LEU A 268 -17.16 15.42 9.74
C LEU A 268 -18.51 16.08 10.07
N SER A 269 -18.73 16.45 11.33
CA SER A 269 -19.94 17.16 11.77
C SER A 269 -20.03 18.55 11.12
N ASP A 270 -18.94 19.31 11.13
CA ASP A 270 -18.88 20.61 10.43
C ASP A 270 -19.10 20.44 8.90
N PHE A 271 -18.44 19.47 8.29
CA PHE A 271 -18.63 19.15 6.86
C PHE A 271 -20.09 18.82 6.54
N THR A 272 -20.76 18.03 7.40
CA THR A 272 -22.17 17.68 7.24
C THR A 272 -23.07 18.90 7.30
N ARG A 273 -22.81 19.84 8.22
CA ARG A 273 -23.56 21.11 8.32
C ARG A 273 -23.37 21.98 7.08
N ARG A 274 -22.14 22.07 6.54
CA ARG A 274 -21.88 22.80 5.28
C ARG A 274 -22.65 22.21 4.11
N LEU A 275 -22.71 20.88 4.03
CA LEU A 275 -23.48 20.16 3.02
C LEU A 275 -24.99 20.45 3.11
N GLU A 276 -25.52 20.67 4.30
CA GLU A 276 -26.92 21.06 4.53
C GLU A 276 -27.18 22.54 4.25
N GLY A 277 -26.26 23.42 4.65
CA GLY A 277 -26.35 24.86 4.40
C GLY A 277 -26.39 25.20 2.91
N GLY A 278 -25.67 24.45 2.07
CA GLY A 278 -25.71 24.58 0.61
C GLY A 278 -27.09 24.32 -0.01
N ARG A 279 -27.93 23.48 0.62
CA ARG A 279 -29.31 23.23 0.17
C ARG A 279 -30.27 24.38 0.46
N LYS A 280 -30.03 25.16 1.52
CA LYS A 280 -30.90 26.29 1.89
C LYS A 280 -30.72 27.52 0.98
N ARG A 281 -29.56 27.67 0.34
CA ARG A 281 -29.27 28.78 -0.59
C ARG A 281 -29.66 28.50 -2.06
N SER A 282 -30.08 27.28 -2.37
CA SER A 282 -30.41 26.82 -3.73
C SER A 282 -31.92 26.54 -3.92
N ARG A 283 -32.75 26.95 -2.96
CA ARG A 283 -34.20 27.09 -3.08
C ARG A 283 -34.54 28.58 -3.09
#